data_AF-A0A387HLJ4-F1
#
_entry.id   AF-A0A387HLJ4-F1
#
_cell.length_a   1.000
_cell.length_b   1.000
_cell.length_c   1.000
_cell.angle_alpha   90.00
_cell.angle_beta   90.00
_cell.angle_gamma   90.00
#
_symmetry.space_group_name_H-M   'P 1'
#
loop_
_entity.id
_entity.type
_entity.pdbx_description
1 polymer ?
#
loop_
_entity_poly.entity_id
_entity_poly.type
_entity_poly.pdbx_seq_one_letter_code
_entity_poly.pdbx_strand_id
1 'polypeptide(L)'
;MTTYVVTIPGTLLAERTEASTETLQRALRPADPRGTRLGEEEHLEMLTFYSGSSAFSIRLEVEADDTESAERQARETVGAALRTAGYSQDEAPLGDAVITGITE
;
A
#
# COMPACT_ATOMS: atom_id res chain seq x y z
N MET A 1 -0.40 19.44 9.92
CA MET A 1 -0.12 18.05 9.51
C MET A 1 -1.41 17.49 9.00
N THR A 2 -1.44 17.19 7.70
CA THR A 2 -2.61 16.68 7.00
C THR A 2 -2.35 15.24 6.67
N THR A 3 -3.36 14.38 6.83
CA THR A 3 -3.24 12.97 6.47
C THR A 3 -3.72 12.80 5.04
N TYR A 4 -2.86 12.29 4.18
CA TYR A 4 -3.17 12.04 2.77
C TYR A 4 -3.40 10.54 2.58
N VAL A 5 -4.52 10.20 1.98
CA VAL A 5 -4.85 8.81 1.61
C VAL A 5 -4.33 8.56 0.21
N VAL A 6 -3.18 7.90 0.12
CA VAL A 6 -2.51 7.56 -1.13
C VAL A 6 -2.88 6.13 -1.52
N THR A 7 -3.43 5.96 -2.71
CA THR A 7 -3.63 4.66 -3.33
C THR A 7 -2.59 4.49 -4.43
N ILE A 8 -1.77 3.45 -4.34
CA ILE A 8 -0.84 3.07 -5.40
C ILE A 8 -1.25 1.70 -5.95
N PRO A 9 -1.69 1.64 -7.22
CA PRO A 9 -1.91 0.37 -7.90
C PRO A 9 -0.55 -0.27 -8.18
N GLY A 10 -0.47 -1.57 -8.05
CA GLY A 10 0.70 -2.36 -8.42
C GLY A 10 0.28 -3.60 -9.19
N THR A 11 1.22 -4.21 -9.89
CA THR A 11 1.01 -5.51 -10.52
C THR A 11 2.02 -6.48 -9.95
N LEU A 12 1.56 -7.59 -9.40
CA LEU A 12 2.41 -8.66 -8.87
C LEU A 12 2.68 -9.66 -10.00
N LEU A 13 3.86 -9.58 -10.59
CA LEU A 13 4.33 -10.51 -11.62
C LEU A 13 4.87 -11.82 -11.02
N ALA A 14 5.26 -11.80 -9.75
CA ALA A 14 5.67 -12.99 -9.01
C ALA A 14 4.47 -13.87 -8.59
N GLU A 15 4.74 -15.17 -8.39
CA GLU A 15 3.71 -16.09 -7.87
C GLU A 15 3.25 -15.65 -6.49
N ARG A 16 1.95 -15.36 -6.37
CA ARG A 16 1.33 -15.04 -5.10
C ARG A 16 1.31 -16.29 -4.22
N THR A 17 2.10 -16.28 -3.16
CA THR A 17 1.95 -17.23 -2.06
C THR A 17 1.25 -16.58 -0.86
N GLU A 18 0.54 -17.38 -0.07
CA GLU A 18 -0.06 -16.93 1.19
C GLU A 18 1.01 -16.36 2.14
N ALA A 19 2.18 -16.99 2.22
CA ALA A 19 3.31 -16.55 3.03
C ALA A 19 3.82 -15.15 2.65
N SER A 20 3.95 -14.86 1.35
CA SER A 20 4.36 -13.54 0.91
C SER A 20 3.27 -12.49 1.15
N THR A 21 2.00 -12.87 1.05
CA THR A 21 0.86 -11.99 1.33
C THR A 21 0.83 -11.60 2.81
N GLU A 22 1.00 -12.56 3.72
CA GLU A 22 1.12 -12.31 5.16
C GLU A 22 2.34 -11.45 5.51
N THR A 23 3.48 -11.69 4.85
CA THR A 23 4.70 -10.90 5.08
C THR A 23 4.52 -9.46 4.63
N LEU A 24 3.86 -9.25 3.49
CA LEU A 24 3.57 -7.93 2.94
C LEU A 24 2.57 -7.16 3.83
N GLN A 25 1.51 -7.82 4.31
CA GLN A 25 0.60 -7.24 5.30
C GLN A 25 1.33 -6.88 6.61
N ARG A 26 2.22 -7.76 7.09
CA ARG A 26 3.01 -7.52 8.31
C ARG A 26 3.98 -6.36 8.15
N ALA A 27 4.58 -6.20 6.97
CA ALA A 27 5.50 -5.11 6.65
C ALA A 27 4.79 -3.77 6.44
N LEU A 28 3.54 -3.78 5.95
CA LEU A 28 2.70 -2.58 5.82
C LEU A 28 2.01 -2.18 7.13
N ARG A 29 1.80 -3.11 8.07
CA ARG A 29 1.21 -2.81 9.40
C ARG A 29 1.89 -1.64 10.15
N PRO A 30 3.23 -1.56 10.27
CA PRO A 30 3.88 -0.42 10.93
C PRO A 30 3.83 0.89 10.14
N ALA A 31 3.58 0.82 8.83
CA ALA A 31 3.37 1.99 7.99
C ALA A 31 1.97 2.59 8.13
N ASP A 32 1.03 1.83 8.69
CA ASP A 32 -0.30 2.28 9.06
C ASP A 32 -0.46 2.26 10.60
N PRO A 33 0.24 3.13 11.34
CA PRO A 33 0.21 3.14 12.81
C PRO A 33 -1.17 3.50 13.38
N ARG A 34 -2.05 4.09 12.54
CA ARG A 34 -3.43 4.42 12.91
C ARG A 34 -4.42 3.31 12.67
N GLY A 35 -3.99 2.17 12.09
CA GLY A 35 -4.83 1.00 11.84
C GLY A 35 -6.20 1.46 11.38
N THR A 36 -6.24 2.10 10.19
CA THR A 36 -7.41 2.83 9.67
C THR A 36 -8.69 2.31 10.32
N ARG A 37 -9.40 3.18 11.03
CA ARG A 37 -10.70 2.99 11.68
C ARG A 37 -11.82 2.49 10.74
N LEU A 38 -11.44 2.08 9.53
CA LEU A 38 -12.19 1.53 8.41
C LEU A 38 -11.76 0.07 8.09
N GLY A 39 -10.98 -0.58 8.96
CA GLY A 39 -10.76 -2.02 8.93
C GLY A 39 -11.85 -2.81 9.65
N GLU A 40 -12.75 -2.14 10.38
CA GLU A 40 -13.77 -2.77 11.21
C GLU A 40 -15.18 -2.78 10.57
N GLU A 41 -15.43 -1.96 9.56
CA GLU A 41 -16.73 -1.89 8.89
C GLU A 41 -16.53 -2.08 7.38
N GLU A 42 -16.87 -3.29 6.91
CA GLU A 42 -16.79 -3.75 5.52
C GLU A 42 -15.38 -3.91 4.95
N HIS A 43 -14.77 -5.11 5.04
CA HIS A 43 -13.98 -5.75 3.97
C HIS A 43 -13.12 -4.84 3.02
N LEU A 44 -12.55 -3.74 3.50
CA LEU A 44 -11.81 -2.73 2.73
C LEU A 44 -10.33 -2.95 3.04
N GLU A 45 -9.81 -4.05 2.51
CA GLU A 45 -8.45 -4.50 2.75
C GLU A 45 -7.46 -3.45 2.20
N MET A 46 -6.62 -2.90 3.09
CA MET A 46 -5.44 -2.05 2.81
C MET A 46 -4.63 -2.51 1.57
N LEU A 47 -4.67 -3.82 1.34
CA LEU A 47 -4.14 -4.50 0.17
C LEU A 47 -5.31 -5.21 -0.52
N THR A 48 -5.83 -4.63 -1.59
CA THR A 48 -6.88 -5.25 -2.39
C THR A 48 -6.26 -5.98 -3.58
N PHE A 49 -6.45 -7.31 -3.66
CA PHE A 49 -6.09 -8.08 -4.84
C PHE A 49 -7.30 -8.25 -5.75
N TYR A 50 -7.14 -7.93 -7.04
CA TYR A 50 -8.19 -8.19 -8.01
C TYR A 50 -8.22 -9.68 -8.36
N SER A 51 -9.20 -10.41 -7.85
CA SER A 51 -9.41 -11.83 -8.20
C SER A 51 -9.53 -12.00 -9.71
N GLY A 52 -8.60 -12.78 -10.30
CA GLY A 52 -8.50 -13.00 -11.75
C GLY A 52 -7.47 -12.10 -12.45
N SER A 53 -6.68 -11.32 -11.72
CA SER A 53 -5.57 -10.54 -12.27
C SER A 53 -4.38 -10.48 -11.31
N SER A 54 -3.20 -10.23 -11.86
CA SER A 54 -1.99 -9.91 -11.09
C SER A 54 -2.02 -8.50 -10.48
N ALA A 55 -3.04 -7.70 -10.81
CA ALA A 55 -3.20 -6.36 -10.28
C ALA A 55 -3.58 -6.38 -8.78
N PHE A 56 -2.96 -5.50 -8.02
CA PHE A 56 -3.31 -5.21 -6.64
C PHE A 56 -3.34 -3.70 -6.43
N SER A 57 -4.08 -3.24 -5.43
CA SER A 57 -4.10 -1.83 -5.02
C SER A 57 -3.71 -1.76 -3.56
N ILE A 58 -2.72 -0.92 -3.26
CA ILE A 58 -2.32 -0.61 -1.88
C ILE A 58 -2.81 0.77 -1.55
N ARG A 59 -3.54 0.90 -0.45
CA ARG A 59 -3.93 2.18 0.11
C ARG A 59 -3.17 2.41 1.42
N LEU A 60 -2.58 3.58 1.55
CA LEU A 60 -1.81 4.01 2.72
C LEU A 60 -2.20 5.42 3.13
N GLU A 61 -2.26 5.64 4.43
CA GLU A 61 -2.38 6.97 5.00
C GLU A 61 -0.98 7.51 5.30
N VAL A 62 -0.66 8.70 4.80
CA VAL A 62 0.63 9.36 5.00
C VAL A 62 0.41 10.76 5.56
N GLU A 63 1.01 11.02 6.72
CA GLU A 63 1.02 12.35 7.31
C GLU A 63 2.11 13.18 6.64
N ALA A 64 1.72 14.21 5.90
CA ALA A 64 2.65 15.12 5.23
C ALA A 64 2.17 16.57 5.34
N ASP A 65 3.07 17.49 5.00
CA ASP A 65 2.73 18.91 4.82
C ASP A 65 2.20 19.20 3.40
N ASP A 66 2.56 18.36 2.42
CA ASP A 66 2.21 18.54 1.01
C ASP A 66 1.90 17.19 0.33
N THR A 67 1.12 17.24 -0.75
CA THR A 67 0.77 16.07 -1.58
C THR A 67 2.01 15.37 -2.16
N GLU A 68 2.98 16.12 -2.67
CA GLU A 68 4.23 15.56 -3.22
C GLU A 68 5.03 14.76 -2.18
N SER A 69 5.07 15.27 -0.95
CA SER A 69 5.74 14.60 0.16
C SER A 69 4.99 13.34 0.58
N ALA A 70 3.66 13.39 0.59
CA ALA A 70 2.82 12.23 0.86
C ALA A 70 3.01 11.11 -0.18
N GLU A 71 2.99 11.45 -1.47
CA GLU A 71 3.17 10.49 -2.57
C GLU A 71 4.55 9.82 -2.51
N ARG A 72 5.60 10.62 -2.27
CA ARG A 72 6.97 10.11 -2.14
C ARG A 72 7.10 9.15 -0.97
N GLN A 73 6.62 9.55 0.20
CA GLN A 73 6.71 8.73 1.40
C GLN A 73 5.85 7.47 1.31
N ALA A 74 4.66 7.54 0.69
CA ALA A 74 3.85 6.37 0.38
C ALA A 74 4.62 5.38 -0.51
N ARG A 75 5.23 5.87 -1.60
CA ARG A 75 5.99 5.03 -2.55
C ARG A 75 7.21 4.39 -1.90
N GLU A 76 7.97 5.13 -1.10
CA GLU A 76 9.11 4.59 -0.36
C GLU A 76 8.69 3.51 0.63
N THR A 77 7.58 3.74 1.34
CA THR A 77 6.99 2.80 2.29
C THR A 77 6.55 1.50 1.61
N VAL A 78 5.80 1.60 0.51
CA VAL A 78 5.39 0.40 -0.26
C VAL A 78 6.61 -0.33 -0.82
N GLY A 79 7.58 0.39 -1.37
CA GLY A 79 8.81 -0.19 -1.88
C GLY A 79 9.62 -0.92 -0.80
N ALA A 80 9.67 -0.38 0.42
CA ALA A 80 10.32 -1.01 1.57
C ALA A 80 9.56 -2.26 2.04
N ALA A 81 8.22 -2.20 2.09
CA ALA A 81 7.39 -3.33 2.46
C ALA A 81 7.49 -4.49 1.45
N LEU A 82 7.49 -4.19 0.14
CA LEU A 82 7.73 -5.16 -0.92
C LEU A 82 9.08 -5.84 -0.77
N ARG A 83 10.14 -5.05 -0.57
CA ARG A 83 11.49 -5.58 -0.36
C ARG A 83 11.57 -6.48 0.87
N THR A 84 10.88 -6.12 1.95
CA THR A 84 10.78 -6.92 3.18
C THR A 84 10.04 -8.22 2.95
N ALA A 85 9.02 -8.21 2.09
CA ALA A 85 8.28 -9.40 1.65
C ALA A 85 9.06 -10.27 0.64
N GLY A 86 10.25 -9.83 0.23
CA GLY A 86 11.08 -10.54 -0.75
C GLY A 86 10.72 -10.26 -2.21
N TYR A 87 9.88 -9.25 -2.47
CA TYR A 87 9.55 -8.82 -3.82
C TYR A 87 10.40 -7.62 -4.25
N SER A 88 10.94 -7.69 -5.46
CA SER A 88 11.65 -6.60 -6.11
C SER A 88 10.68 -5.67 -6.86
N GLN A 89 11.11 -4.44 -7.18
CA GLN A 89 10.31 -3.53 -8.02
C GLN A 89 9.99 -4.11 -9.40
N ASP A 90 10.85 -4.99 -9.94
CA ASP A 90 10.59 -5.73 -11.18
C ASP A 90 9.54 -6.83 -11.02
N GLU A 91 9.41 -7.41 -9.82
CA GLU A 91 8.44 -8.47 -9.52
C GLU A 91 7.08 -7.91 -9.10
N ALA A 92 7.08 -6.69 -8.58
CA ALA A 92 5.90 -5.95 -8.18
C ALA A 92 5.97 -4.51 -8.71
N PRO A 93 5.90 -4.29 -10.04
CA PRO A 93 5.86 -2.95 -10.60
C PRO A 93 4.72 -2.14 -9.98
N LEU A 94 5.11 -1.08 -9.27
CA LEU A 94 4.21 -0.09 -8.71
C LEU A 94 3.88 0.95 -9.79
N GLY A 95 2.60 1.24 -9.94
CA GLY A 95 2.10 2.37 -10.70
C GLY A 95 2.26 3.68 -9.94
N ASP A 96 1.69 4.72 -10.52
CA ASP A 96 1.72 6.07 -9.94
C ASP A 96 0.95 6.12 -8.62
N ALA A 97 1.51 6.82 -7.64
CA ALA A 97 0.84 7.09 -6.38
C ALA A 97 -0.28 8.10 -6.65
N VAL A 98 -1.51 7.78 -6.27
CA VAL A 98 -2.66 8.65 -6.48
C VAL A 98 -3.26 9.01 -5.14
N ILE A 99 -3.36 10.30 -4.84
CA ILE A 99 -4.06 10.76 -3.65
C ILE A 99 -5.56 10.61 -3.89
N THR A 100 -6.17 9.68 -3.16
CA THR A 100 -7.59 9.35 -3.22
C THR A 100 -8.41 10.02 -2.12
N GLY A 101 -7.77 10.64 -1.14
CA GLY A 101 -8.42 11.37 -0.08
C GLY A 101 -7.45 12.24 0.71
N ILE A 102 -8.00 13.25 1.38
CA ILE A 102 -7.32 14.06 2.39
C ILE A 102 -8.18 14.02 3.64
N THR A 103 -7.57 13.78 4.79
CA THR A 103 -8.24 13.82 6.09
C THR A 103 -7.54 14.87 6.95
N GLU A 104 -8.34 15.77 7.53
CA GLU A 104 -7.91 16.90 8.37
C GLU A 104 -8.12 16.57 9.86
#